data_AF-A9B9U9-F1
#
_entry.id   AF-A9B9U9-F1
#
_cell.length_a   1.000
_cell.length_b   1.000
_cell.length_c   1.000
_cell.angle_alpha   90.00
_cell.angle_beta   90.00
_cell.angle_gamma   90.00
#
_symmetry.space_group_name_H-M   'P 1'
#
loop_
_entity.id
_entity.type
_entity.pdbx_description
1 polymer ?
#
loop_
_entity_poly.entity_id
_entity_poly.type
_entity_poly.pdbx_seq_one_letter_code
_entity_poly.pdbx_strand_id
1 'polypeptide(L)' 'MDLSDLLIFISIPFVVITAYFGTRNGYYDTDKYQGDGCAHDVKR' A
#
# COMPACT_ATOMS: atom_id res chain seq x y z
N MET A 1 -28.02 -12.29 3.86
CA MET A 1 -26.96 -11.29 3.96
C MET A 1 -26.70 -11.02 5.43
N ASP A 2 -25.69 -11.70 5.96
CA ASP A 2 -25.17 -11.48 7.31
C ASP A 2 -23.84 -10.69 7.25
N LEU A 3 -23.18 -10.56 8.39
CA LEU A 3 -21.87 -9.89 8.44
C LEU A 3 -20.80 -10.65 7.62
N SER A 4 -20.85 -11.98 7.61
CA SER A 4 -19.90 -12.83 6.88
C SER A 4 -19.98 -12.57 5.38
N ASP A 5 -21.20 -12.52 4.84
CA ASP A 5 -21.47 -12.21 3.43
C ASP A 5 -20.90 -10.84 3.07
N LEU A 6 -21.17 -9.81 3.88
CA LEU A 6 -20.70 -8.44 3.66
C LEU A 6 -19.17 -8.38 3.61
N LEU A 7 -18.50 -9.03 4.55
CA LEU A 7 -17.03 -9.03 4.63
C LEU A 7 -16.40 -9.71 3.42
N ILE A 8 -16.95 -10.82 2.94
CA ILE A 8 -16.47 -11.48 1.72
C ILE A 8 -16.60 -10.52 0.52
N PHE A 9 -17.76 -9.92 0.32
CA PHE A 9 -17.98 -9.02 -0.81
C PHE A 9 -17.11 -7.76 -0.79
N ILE A 10 -16.80 -7.21 0.39
CA ILE A 10 -15.95 -6.01 0.51
C ILE A 10 -14.46 -6.36 0.44
N SER A 11 -14.05 -7.52 0.95
CA SER A 11 -12.64 -7.92 0.95
C SER A 11 -12.05 -8.05 -0.46
N ILE A 12 -12.85 -8.53 -1.43
CA ILE A 12 -12.42 -8.72 -2.81
C ILE A 12 -12.00 -7.38 -3.47
N PRO A 13 -12.88 -6.36 -3.59
CA PRO A 13 -12.48 -5.08 -4.14
C PRO A 13 -11.43 -4.38 -3.28
N PHE A 14 -11.45 -4.55 -1.95
CA PHE A 14 -10.41 -4.01 -1.08
C PHE A 14 -9.02 -4.51 -1.48
N VAL A 15 -8.81 -5.83 -1.59
CA VAL A 15 -7.51 -6.40 -1.97
C VAL A 15 -7.09 -5.97 -3.37
N VAL A 16 -8.02 -5.97 -4.35
CA VAL A 16 -7.72 -5.54 -5.73
C VAL A 16 -7.29 -4.08 -5.77
N ILE A 17 -8.01 -3.20 -5.06
CA ILE A 17 -7.71 -1.77 -4.99
C ILE A 17 -6.39 -1.55 -4.26
N THR A 18 -6.13 -2.26 -3.15
CA THR A 18 -4.85 -2.21 -2.44
C THR A 18 -3.69 -2.60 -3.34
N ALA A 19 -3.81 -3.68 -4.11
CA ALA A 19 -2.80 -4.09 -5.06
C ALA A 19 -2.59 -3.03 -6.15
N TYR A 20 -3.67 -2.45 -6.69
CA TYR A 20 -3.58 -1.37 -7.67
C TYR A 20 -2.85 -0.15 -7.11
N PHE A 21 -3.23 0.36 -5.94
CA PHE A 21 -2.55 1.51 -5.33
C PHE A 21 -1.11 1.22 -4.92
N GLY A 22 -0.78 -0.03 -4.58
CA GLY A 22 0.61 -0.45 -4.34
C GLY A 22 1.52 -0.27 -5.56
N THR A 23 0.97 -0.27 -6.78
CA THR A 23 1.72 0.02 -8.01
C THR A 23 1.76 1.50 -8.38
N ARG A 24 0.96 2.34 -7.71
CA ARG A 24 0.83 3.79 -7.97
C ARG A 24 1.64 4.59 -6.98
N ASN A 25 2.93 4.29 -6.91
CA ASN A 25 3.88 5.07 -6.12
C ASN A 25 4.35 6.32 -6.90
N GLY A 26 4.98 7.26 -6.21
CA GLY A 26 5.39 8.53 -6.79
C GLY A 26 6.65 9.06 -6.12
N TYR A 27 6.50 9.74 -4.99
CA TYR A 27 7.61 10.41 -4.31
C TYR A 27 8.80 9.49 -4.03
N TYR A 28 8.54 8.28 -3.51
CA TYR A 28 9.56 7.31 -3.12
C TYR A 28 10.37 6.72 -4.29
N ASP A 29 9.88 6.83 -5.54
CA ASP A 29 10.57 6.36 -6.74
C ASP A 29 11.31 7.49 -7.47
N THR A 30 11.34 8.70 -6.90
CA THR A 30 12.03 9.85 -7.49
C THR A 30 13.41 10.08 -6.89
N ASP A 31 14.28 10.75 -7.63
CA ASP A 31 15.60 11.21 -7.17
C ASP A 31 15.54 12.19 -5.97
N LYS A 32 14.33 12.67 -5.63
CA LYS A 32 14.10 13.55 -4.47
C LYS A 32 13.96 12.77 -3.17
N TYR A 33 13.75 11.45 -3.24
CA TYR A 33 13.72 10.60 -2.08
C TYR A 33 15.14 10.12 -1.76
N GLN A 34 15.65 10.57 -0.60
CA GLN A 34 17.02 10.31 -0.16
C GLN A 34 17.10 9.25 0.95
N GLY A 35 15.95 8.72 1.39
CA GLY A 35 15.86 7.69 2.42
C GLY A 35 15.83 6.28 1.84
N ASP A 36 15.81 5.27 2.72
CA ASP A 36 15.72 3.85 2.36
C ASP A 36 14.45 3.16 2.86
N GLY A 37 13.45 3.96 3.26
CA GLY A 37 12.20 3.51 3.87
C GLY A 37 12.18 3.58 5.40
N CYS A 38 13.33 3.80 6.05
CA CYS A 38 13.39 3.91 7.51
C CYS A 38 13.18 5.36 8.00
N ALA A 39 12.67 5.51 9.23
CA ALA A 39 12.43 6.83 9.83
C ALA A 39 13.70 7.55 10.30
N HIS A 40 14.77 6.79 10.50
CA HIS A 40 16.09 7.29 10.88
C HIS A 40 17.08 7.12 9.73
N ASP A 41 18.19 7.84 9.80
CA ASP A 41 19.27 7.65 8.86
C ASP A 41 19.99 6.32 9.14
N VAL A 42 19.99 5.46 8.13
CA VAL A 42 20.60 4.12 8.23
C VAL A 42 22.07 4.27 7.92
N LYS A 43 22.90 4.40 8.95
CA LYS A 43 24.35 4.33 8.83
C LYS A 43 24.74 2.92 8.36
N ARG A 44 25.06 2.77 7.08
CA ARG A 44 25.64 1.53 6.51
C ARG A 44 27.16 1.62 6.46
#